data_AF-A0A831RGY6-F1
#
_entry.id   AF-A0A831RGY6-F1
#
_cell.length_a   1.000
_cell.length_b   1.000
_cell.length_c   1.000
_cell.angle_alpha   90.00
_cell.angle_beta   90.00
_cell.angle_gamma   90.00
#
_symmetry.space_group_name_H-M   'P 1'
#
loop_
_entity.id
_entity.type
_entity.pdbx_description
1 polymer ?
#
loop_
_entity_poly.entity_id
_entity_poly.type
_entity_poly.pdbx_seq_one_letter_code
_entity_poly.pdbx_strand_id
1 'polypeptide(L)' 'MRVNLIPIGSSRGIRLPKPILELCGARSGFELEIQGRTLVLHPLHPRADWEATFAQSGDDSQETESWTW' A
#
# COMPACT_ATOMS: atom_id res chain seq x y z
N MET A 1 -20.54 1.90 14.20
CA MET A 1 -19.64 1.30 15.22
C MET A 1 -18.88 2.41 15.91
N ARG A 2 -18.71 2.34 17.23
CA ARG A 2 -17.87 3.29 17.98
C ARG A 2 -16.55 2.59 18.33
N VAL A 3 -15.43 3.22 18.03
CA VAL A 3 -14.09 2.71 18.37
C VAL A 3 -13.44 3.62 19.40
N ASN A 4 -12.66 3.02 20.30
CA ASN A 4 -11.93 3.75 21.32
C ASN A 4 -10.48 3.94 20.89
N LEU A 5 -9.90 5.07 21.29
CA LEU A 5 -8.45 5.26 21.23
C LEU A 5 -7.79 4.41 22.31
N ILE A 6 -6.79 3.63 21.92
CA ILE A 6 -5.97 2.83 22.81
C ILE A 6 -4.53 3.36 22.82
N PRO A 7 -3.82 3.34 23.96
CA PRO A 7 -2.42 3.70 24.00
C PRO A 7 -1.57 2.62 23.28
N ILE A 8 -0.59 3.07 22.50
CA ILE A 8 0.42 2.23 21.85
C ILE A 8 1.78 2.91 22.09
N GLY A 9 2.39 2.68 23.26
CA GLY A 9 3.60 3.40 23.68
C GLY A 9 3.35 4.91 23.79
N SER A 10 4.18 5.73 23.15
CA SER A 10 3.99 7.18 23.04
C SER A 10 2.91 7.59 22.02
N SER A 11 2.32 6.62 21.30
CA SER A 11 1.30 6.83 20.29
C SER A 11 -0.09 6.39 20.75
N ARG A 12 -1.09 6.60 19.90
CA ARG A 12 -2.47 6.12 20.08
C ARG A 12 -2.94 5.43 18.81
N GLY A 13 -3.73 4.37 18.96
CA GLY A 13 -4.34 3.66 17.84
C GLY A 13 -5.84 3.45 18.03
N ILE A 14 -6.48 2.95 16.98
CA ILE A 14 -7.86 2.46 16.99
C ILE A 14 -7.87 0.97 16.65
N ARG A 15 -8.79 0.20 17.23
CA ARG A 15 -8.99 -1.20 16.83
C ARG A 15 -9.93 -1.25 15.62
N LEU A 16 -9.42 -1.75 14.50
CA LEU A 16 -10.22 -2.04 13.32
C LEU A 16 -10.69 -3.51 13.38
N PRO A 17 -12.01 -3.77 13.37
CA PRO A 17 -12.54 -5.14 13.30
C PRO A 17 -12.09 -5.85 12.02
N LYS A 18 -11.87 -7.15 12.13
CA LYS A 18 -11.54 -8.03 11.00
C LYS A 18 -12.48 -7.87 9.79
N PRO A 19 -13.82 -7.79 9.96
CA PRO A 19 -14.72 -7.58 8.81
C PRO A 19 -14.43 -6.29 8.03
N ILE A 20 -13.99 -5.21 8.69
CA ILE A 20 -13.64 -3.95 8.00
C ILE A 20 -12.34 -4.12 7.22
N LEU A 21 -11.34 -4.78 7.81
CA LEU A 21 -10.08 -5.07 7.14
C LEU A 21 -10.30 -5.91 5.86
N GLU A 22 -11.17 -6.91 5.94
CA GLU A 22 -11.54 -7.77 4.81
C GLU A 22 -12.29 -7.01 3.71
N LEU A 23 -13.27 -6.18 4.08
CA LEU A 23 -14.00 -5.33 3.13
C LEU A 23 -13.10 -4.32 2.41
N CYS A 24 -12.10 -3.77 3.11
CA CYS A 24 -11.15 -2.84 2.54
C CYS A 24 -10.03 -3.53 1.73
N GLY A 25 -9.93 -4.87 1.75
CA GLY A 25 -8.87 -5.60 1.04
C GLY A 25 -7.45 -5.34 1.56
N ALA A 26 -7.30 -4.70 2.73
CA ALA A 26 -6.02 -4.29 3.26
C ALA A 26 -5.25 -5.51 3.81
N ARG A 27 -4.19 -5.93 3.12
CA ARG A 27 -3.35 -7.07 3.55
C ARG A 27 -2.11 -6.67 4.33
N SER A 28 -1.48 -5.55 3.98
CA SER A 28 -0.19 -5.14 4.55
C SER A 28 -0.27 -3.88 5.41
N GLY A 29 -1.31 -3.06 5.26
CA GLY A 29 -1.49 -1.83 6.02
C GLY A 29 -2.37 -0.81 5.31
N PHE A 30 -2.30 0.43 5.77
CA PHE A 30 -3.00 1.57 5.20
C PHE A 30 -2.06 2.77 5.10
N GLU A 31 -2.25 3.56 4.06
CA GLU A 31 -1.77 4.94 4.01
C GLU A 31 -2.83 5.86 4.65
N LEU A 32 -2.38 6.90 5.34
CA LEU A 32 -3.24 7.80 6.11
C LEU A 32 -3.16 9.21 5.55
N GLU A 33 -4.32 9.76 5.23
CA GLU A 33 -4.49 11.15 4.80
C GLU A 33 -5.39 11.91 5.78
N ILE A 34 -5.09 13.19 6.02
CA ILE A 34 -5.91 14.08 6.84
C ILE A 34 -6.66 15.06 5.94
N GLN A 35 -7.98 14.94 5.91
CA GLN A 35 -8.88 15.87 5.23
C GLN A 35 -9.65 16.70 6.26
N GLY A 36 -9.06 17.84 6.65
CA GLY A 36 -9.62 18.72 7.68
C GLY A 36 -9.67 18.08 9.06
N ARG A 37 -10.83 17.53 9.44
CA ARG A 37 -11.05 16.81 10.71
C ARG A 37 -11.33 15.32 10.51
N THR A 38 -11.12 14.83 9.30
CA THR A 38 -11.37 13.43 8.90
C THR A 38 -10.05 12.74 8.60
N LEU A 39 -9.92 11.50 9.09
CA LEU A 39 -8.83 10.60 8.71
C LEU A 39 -9.35 9.69 7.60
N VAL A 40 -8.67 9.68 6.46
CA VAL A 40 -8.95 8.78 5.33
C VAL A 40 -7.84 7.74 5.30
N LEU A 41 -8.23 6.46 5.27
CA LEU A 41 -7.29 5.34 5.23
C LEU A 41 -7.40 4.66 3.86
N HIS A 42 -6.29 4.61 3.13
CA HIS A 42 -6.20 3.93 1.84
C HIS A 42 -5.50 2.59 2.03
N PRO A 43 -6.09 1.45 1.63
CA PRO A 43 -5.45 0.16 1.78
C PRO A 43 -4.15 0.11 0.96
N LEU A 44 -3.06 -0.36 1.57
CA LEU A 44 -1.81 -0.56 0.86
C LEU A 44 -1.86 -1.85 0.04
N HIS A 45 -1.58 -1.73 -1.25
CA HIS A 45 -1.52 -2.85 -2.18
C HIS A 45 -0.09 -3.03 -2.69
N PRO A 46 0.77 -3.78 -1.98
CA PRO A 46 2.23 -3.81 -2.22
C PRO A 46 2.67 -4.36 -3.59
N ARG A 47 1.74 -4.83 -4.44
CA ARG A 47 2.02 -5.36 -5.79
C ARG A 47 0.96 -4.99 -6.83
N ALA A 48 0.11 -3.98 -6.60
CA ALA A 48 -0.93 -3.61 -7.58
C ALA A 48 -0.33 -3.24 -8.95
N ASP A 49 0.80 -2.53 -8.95
CA ASP A 49 1.41 -1.99 -10.17
C ASP A 49 2.64 -2.77 -10.65
N TRP A 50 2.96 -3.91 -10.03
CA TRP A 50 4.17 -4.67 -10.37
C TRP A 50 4.10 -5.21 -11.80
N GLU A 51 2.96 -5.77 -12.21
CA GLU A 51 2.79 -6.28 -13.57
C GLU A 51 2.87 -5.17 -14.61
N ALA A 52 2.27 -4.01 -14.33
CA ALA A 52 2.31 -2.85 -15.23
C ALA A 52 3.72 -2.25 -15.36
N THR A 53 4.46 -2.15 -14.26
CA THR A 53 5.84 -1.64 -14.24
C THR A 53 6.81 -2.62 -14.90
N PHE A 54 6.60 -3.92 -14.70
CA PHE A 54 7.43 -4.96 -15.32
C PHE A 54 7.21 -5.04 -16.84
N ALA A 55 5.97 -4.89 -17.31
CA ALA A 55 5.67 -4.85 -18.74
C ALA A 55 6.35 -3.66 -19.47
N GLN A 56 6.43 -2.50 -18.82
CA GLN A 56 7.12 -1.32 -19.37
C GLN A 56 8.65 -1.48 -19.42
N SER A 57 9.21 -2.31 -18.55
CA SER A 57 10.66 -2.57 -18.50
C SER A 57 11.14 -3.58 -19.57
N GLY A 58 10.21 -4.19 -20.32
CA GLY A 58 10.50 -5.10 -21.44
C GLY A 58 10.59 -4.43 -22.81
N ASP A 59 10.37 -3.11 -22.88
CA ASP A 59 10.43 -2.30 -24.11
C ASP A 59 11.71 -1.43 -24.15
N ASP A 60 12.80 -1.91 -23.54
CA ASP A 60 14.12 -1.37 -23.79
C ASP A 60 14.74 -2.19 -24.94
N SER A 61 14.91 -1.50 -26.05
CA SER A 61 15.34 -2.07 -27.33
C SER A 61 16.70 -2.73 -27.19
N GLN A 62 16.80 -3.95 -27.71
CA GLN A 62 18.05 -4.71 -27.83
C GLN A 62 19.14 -3.86 -28.49
N GLU A 63 20.08 -3.32 -27.71
CA GLU A 63 21.41 -3.01 -28.23
C GLU A 63 22.32 -4.17 -27.82
N THR A 64 22.42 -5.15 -28.70
CA THR A 64 23.34 -6.27 -28.57
C THR A 64 24.75 -5.75 -28.70
N GLU A 65 25.39 -5.42 -27.57
CA GLU A 65 26.83 -5.19 -27.52
C GLU A 65 27.54 -6.53 -27.72
N SER A 66 27.91 -6.80 -28.98
CA SER A 66 28.76 -7.90 -29.39
C SER A 66 30.16 -7.72 -28.81
N TRP A 67 30.46 -8.44 -27.73
CA TRP A 67 31.82 -8.57 -27.19
C TRP A 67 32.67 -9.42 -28.13
N THR A 68 33.72 -8.82 -28.71
CA THR A 68 34.84 -9.54 -29.32
C THR A 68 35.91 -9.82 -28.26
N TRP A 69 36.31 -11.09 -28.17
CA TRP A 69 37.24 -11.70 -27.21
C TRP A 69 38.64 -11.07 -27.19
#